data_AF-A0A833TQI9-F1
#
_entry.id   AF-A0A833TQI9-F1
#
_cell.length_a   1.000
_cell.length_b   1.000
_cell.length_c   1.000
_cell.angle_alpha   90.00
_cell.angle_beta   90.00
_cell.angle_gamma   90.00
#
_symmetry.space_group_name_H-M   'P 1'
#
loop_
_entity.id
_entity.type
_entity.pdbx_description
1 polymer ?
#
loop_
_entity_poly.entity_id
_entity_poly.type
_entity_poly.pdbx_seq_one_letter_code
_entity_poly.pdbx_strand_id
1 'polypeptide(L)'
;MEAPTLDVGNVGIGSIVKDTAADIEGFRRQVDEIFGKVDKLEQRTNEIEQFYLSTSKKQLGISKGSSIVKDKDKDKHIPSIKKQQQDASRREAAAAKRMQELIRQFGTILRQIMQHKWAWPFLEPVDVEGLNLHDYYEVIDKPMDFGTIKNQMEAKDGTGYKNVRELCTDVRLVFKNAMKYNDDKSDVHVMAKTLLEKFEEKWLQLLPKVTEEEKRQEEEEAETQLDMQLAQEVAHAKMARDTSNELYELDVHLEDLRELVVQKCRKTSTEEKRKLGAALTKLSPEDLTKALEIVAQNNPCFQATAEEVDLDIDAQSESTLWRLKFFVKDALEVQGKSSAIAGGVNNNSSNDNNNNISNNKRKREICDAIAKSAKKKK
;
A
#
# COMPACT_ATOMS: atom_id res chain seq x y z
N MET A 1 35.03 26.77 -82.06
CA MET A 1 33.58 26.51 -81.89
C MET A 1 33.49 25.08 -81.41
N GLU A 2 33.04 24.71 -80.22
CA GLU A 2 32.12 25.28 -79.23
C GLU A 2 32.48 24.72 -77.83
N ALA A 3 32.03 25.38 -76.77
CA ALA A 3 32.05 24.85 -75.41
C ALA A 3 30.78 24.03 -75.12
N PRO A 4 30.82 22.98 -74.28
CA PRO A 4 29.61 22.44 -73.67
C PRO A 4 29.60 22.53 -72.14
N THR A 5 28.63 23.33 -71.67
CA THR A 5 27.60 23.06 -70.64
C THR A 5 27.87 22.09 -69.48
N LEU A 6 27.68 22.64 -68.27
CA LEU A 6 27.49 21.98 -66.98
C LEU A 6 26.13 21.25 -66.91
N ASP A 7 26.14 19.97 -66.54
CA ASP A 7 24.96 19.19 -66.17
C ASP A 7 24.85 19.09 -64.64
N VAL A 8 23.62 19.29 -64.15
CA VAL A 8 23.25 19.39 -62.73
C VAL A 8 22.92 17.99 -62.23
N GLY A 9 23.90 17.35 -61.59
CA GLY A 9 23.72 16.09 -60.87
C GLY A 9 23.02 16.28 -59.53
N ASN A 10 21.77 15.82 -59.47
CA ASN A 10 20.91 15.61 -58.30
C ASN A 10 21.61 14.83 -57.16
N VAL A 11 22.14 15.52 -56.15
CA VAL A 11 22.72 14.90 -54.94
C VAL A 11 21.72 14.89 -53.78
N GLY A 12 21.25 13.70 -53.42
CA GLY A 12 21.28 13.26 -52.02
C GLY A 12 20.23 13.78 -51.02
N ILE A 13 19.08 14.32 -51.42
CA ILE A 13 18.04 14.73 -50.44
C ILE A 13 17.33 13.50 -49.81
N GLY A 14 17.26 12.37 -50.51
CA GLY A 14 16.51 11.18 -50.07
C GLY A 14 17.13 10.37 -48.91
N SER A 15 18.44 10.50 -48.64
CA SER A 15 19.13 9.74 -47.58
C SER A 15 19.03 10.44 -46.22
N ILE A 16 19.20 11.76 -46.19
CA ILE A 16 19.17 12.58 -44.97
C ILE A 16 17.77 12.59 -44.33
N VAL A 17 16.72 12.58 -45.16
CA VAL A 17 15.33 12.59 -44.68
C VAL A 17 14.93 11.25 -44.03
N LYS A 18 15.48 10.12 -44.49
CA LYS A 18 15.21 8.80 -43.90
C LYS A 18 15.88 8.62 -42.54
N ASP A 19 17.13 9.05 -42.39
CA ASP A 19 17.84 9.02 -41.11
C ASP A 19 17.18 9.94 -40.08
N THR A 20 16.71 11.12 -40.51
CA THR A 20 16.02 12.07 -39.61
C THR A 20 14.66 11.53 -39.13
N ALA A 21 13.89 10.85 -39.99
CA ALA A 21 12.61 10.26 -39.62
C ALA A 21 12.77 9.06 -38.68
N ALA A 22 13.81 8.23 -38.89
CA ALA A 22 14.14 7.12 -38.02
C ALA A 22 14.62 7.60 -36.63
N ASP A 23 15.46 8.65 -36.58
CA ASP A 23 15.91 9.28 -35.33
C ASP A 23 14.73 9.86 -34.54
N ILE A 24 13.79 10.57 -35.19
CA ILE A 24 12.59 11.12 -34.53
C ILE A 24 11.70 10.02 -33.95
N GLU A 25 11.53 8.91 -34.66
CA GLU A 25 10.74 7.78 -34.17
C GLU A 25 11.46 7.02 -33.04
N GLY A 26 12.79 7.03 -33.02
CA GLY A 26 13.61 6.57 -31.88
C GLY A 26 13.37 7.39 -30.63
N PHE A 27 13.45 8.73 -30.74
CA PHE A 27 13.15 9.65 -29.64
C PHE A 27 11.72 9.49 -29.13
N ARG A 28 10.74 9.35 -30.04
CA ARG A 28 9.33 9.12 -29.66
C ARG A 28 9.20 7.87 -28.78
N ARG A 29 9.80 6.75 -29.20
CA ARG A 29 9.78 5.50 -28.42
C ARG A 29 10.42 5.64 -27.05
N GLN A 30 11.57 6.33 -26.94
CA GLN A 30 12.22 6.58 -25.65
C GLN A 30 11.35 7.43 -24.73
N VAL A 31 10.70 8.48 -25.26
CA VAL A 31 9.74 9.30 -24.51
C VAL A 31 8.55 8.47 -24.04
N ASP A 32 7.98 7.64 -24.91
CA ASP A 32 6.85 6.77 -24.55
C ASP A 32 7.23 5.74 -23.47
N GLU A 33 8.46 5.20 -23.52
CA GLU A 33 8.99 4.32 -22.47
C GLU A 33 9.12 5.06 -21.12
N ILE A 34 9.64 6.29 -21.13
CA ILE A 34 9.73 7.12 -19.93
C ILE A 34 8.33 7.39 -19.35
N PHE A 35 7.35 7.74 -20.19
CA PHE A 35 5.96 7.91 -19.74
C PHE A 35 5.43 6.66 -19.05
N GLY A 36 5.62 5.47 -19.64
CA GLY A 36 5.20 4.22 -19.04
C GLY A 36 5.90 3.90 -17.71
N LYS A 37 7.15 4.35 -17.52
CA LYS A 37 7.87 4.24 -16.24
C LYS A 37 7.33 5.24 -15.21
N VAL A 38 7.06 6.48 -15.59
CA VAL A 38 6.48 7.51 -14.71
C VAL A 38 5.11 7.07 -14.18
N ASP A 39 4.23 6.52 -15.03
CA ASP A 39 2.91 6.02 -14.59
C ASP A 39 3.05 4.90 -13.54
N LYS A 40 4.03 4.00 -13.69
CA LYS A 40 4.30 2.94 -12.71
C LYS A 40 4.83 3.51 -11.39
N LEU A 41 5.71 4.50 -11.44
CA LEU A 41 6.22 5.16 -10.24
C LEU A 41 5.10 5.90 -9.51
N GLU A 42 4.23 6.61 -10.23
CA GLU A 42 3.06 7.29 -9.65
C GLU A 42 2.16 6.29 -8.91
N GLN A 43 1.88 5.13 -9.51
CA GLN A 43 1.10 4.08 -8.85
C GLN A 43 1.77 3.61 -7.54
N ARG A 44 3.08 3.32 -7.56
CA ARG A 44 3.82 2.89 -6.37
C ARG A 44 3.86 3.97 -5.29
N THR A 45 4.03 5.24 -5.67
CA THR A 45 3.99 6.37 -4.73
C THR A 45 2.62 6.47 -4.05
N ASN A 46 1.52 6.31 -4.80
CA ASN A 46 0.18 6.31 -4.24
C ASN A 46 -0.03 5.13 -3.26
N GLU A 47 0.46 3.93 -3.59
CA GLU A 47 0.41 2.76 -2.69
C GLU A 47 1.13 3.03 -1.36
N ILE A 48 2.33 3.62 -1.42
CA ILE A 48 3.12 4.02 -0.24
C ILE A 48 2.37 5.08 0.59
N GLU A 49 1.82 6.10 -0.06
CA GLU A 49 1.08 7.17 0.62
C GLU A 49 -0.14 6.63 1.37
N GLN A 50 -0.93 5.76 0.72
CA GLN A 50 -2.09 5.11 1.35
C GLN A 50 -1.70 4.26 2.56
N PHE A 51 -0.56 3.56 2.50
CA PHE A 51 -0.04 2.81 3.65
C PHE A 51 0.25 3.71 4.86
N TYR A 52 0.95 4.83 4.68
CA TYR A 52 1.27 5.74 5.79
C TYR A 52 0.05 6.52 6.31
N LEU A 53 -0.88 6.91 5.43
CA LEU A 53 -2.14 7.55 5.84
C LEU A 53 -3.02 6.62 6.67
N SER A 54 -3.13 5.35 6.27
CA SER A 54 -3.91 4.35 7.01
C SER A 54 -3.25 3.98 8.34
N THR A 55 -1.92 3.94 8.39
CA THR A 55 -1.16 3.68 9.62
C THR A 55 -1.24 4.85 10.62
N SER A 56 -1.14 6.09 10.14
CA SER A 56 -1.28 7.30 10.98
C SER A 56 -2.67 7.42 11.62
N LYS A 57 -3.74 7.12 10.86
CA LYS A 57 -5.12 7.09 11.40
C LYS A 57 -5.32 6.04 12.48
N LYS A 58 -4.66 4.87 12.38
CA LYS A 58 -4.71 3.83 13.43
C LYS A 58 -3.95 4.24 14.69
N GLN A 59 -2.82 4.92 14.58
CA GLN A 59 -2.05 5.40 15.74
C GLN A 59 -2.76 6.53 16.51
N LEU A 60 -3.58 7.35 15.86
CA LEU A 60 -4.33 8.43 16.52
C LEU A 60 -5.43 7.93 17.48
N GLY A 61 -5.81 6.64 17.40
CA GLY A 61 -6.73 5.96 18.32
C GLY A 61 -6.07 5.41 19.59
N ILE A 62 -4.74 5.39 19.68
CA ILE A 62 -3.97 4.87 20.83
C ILE A 62 -3.03 5.99 21.28
N SER A 63 -3.53 6.87 22.13
CA SER A 63 -2.76 8.05 22.56
C SER A 63 -1.60 7.68 23.50
N LYS A 64 -0.42 8.19 23.10
CA LYS A 64 0.74 8.64 23.90
C LYS A 64 1.70 7.57 24.45
N GLY A 65 2.74 7.31 23.66
CA GLY A 65 4.07 6.92 24.11
C GLY A 65 5.13 7.37 23.11
N SER A 66 5.88 8.44 23.46
CA SER A 66 7.12 8.87 22.79
C SER A 66 8.07 7.67 22.65
N SER A 67 8.81 7.45 21.56
CA SER A 67 9.93 8.29 21.19
C SER A 67 10.50 8.02 19.79
N ILE A 68 10.87 9.12 19.15
CA ILE A 68 11.95 9.30 18.16
C ILE A 68 13.01 8.19 18.25
N VAL A 69 13.11 7.37 17.20
CA VAL A 69 14.30 6.54 16.95
C VAL A 69 15.09 7.22 15.86
N LYS A 70 16.24 7.75 16.28
CA LYS A 70 17.32 8.22 15.42
C LYS A 70 17.74 7.13 14.45
N ASP A 71 17.84 7.55 13.20
CA ASP A 71 18.54 6.91 12.11
C ASP A 71 19.91 6.39 12.58
N LYS A 72 20.01 5.06 12.65
CA LYS A 72 21.27 4.33 12.67
C LYS A 72 21.06 3.08 11.84
N ASP A 73 21.46 3.21 10.59
CA ASP A 73 21.98 2.18 9.71
C ASP A 73 22.39 0.91 10.48
N LYS A 74 21.49 -0.07 10.45
CA LYS A 74 21.77 -1.45 10.79
C LYS A 74 21.08 -2.28 9.73
N ASP A 75 21.88 -2.76 8.79
CA ASP A 75 21.63 -4.00 8.05
C ASP A 75 21.37 -5.14 9.06
N LYS A 76 20.16 -5.17 9.62
CA LYS A 76 19.64 -6.35 10.29
C LYS A 76 19.16 -7.25 9.18
N HIS A 77 19.99 -8.25 8.89
CA HIS A 77 19.67 -9.42 8.09
C HIS A 77 18.21 -9.83 8.34
N ILE A 78 17.33 -9.53 7.38
CA ILE A 78 15.94 -10.02 7.43
C ILE A 78 16.06 -11.54 7.47
N PRO A 79 15.58 -12.22 8.53
CA PRO A 79 15.55 -13.66 8.55
C PRO A 79 14.75 -14.11 7.33
N SER A 80 15.28 -15.06 6.55
CA SER A 80 14.55 -15.59 5.38
C SER A 80 13.12 -15.95 5.79
N ILE A 81 12.12 -15.65 4.94
CA ILE A 81 10.68 -15.91 5.21
C ILE A 81 10.45 -17.33 5.73
N LYS A 82 11.25 -18.30 5.25
CA LYS A 82 11.24 -19.70 5.72
C LYS A 82 11.60 -19.86 7.21
N LYS A 83 12.53 -19.05 7.72
CA LYS A 83 12.96 -19.06 9.13
C LYS A 83 11.88 -18.45 10.04
N GLN A 84 11.28 -17.33 9.64
CA GLN A 84 10.16 -16.74 10.38
C GLN A 84 8.95 -17.67 10.46
N GLN A 85 8.61 -18.35 9.37
CA GLN A 85 7.49 -19.30 9.37
C GLN A 85 7.78 -20.52 10.28
N GLN A 86 9.01 -21.02 10.28
CA GLN A 86 9.41 -22.10 11.16
C GLN A 86 9.36 -21.70 12.64
N ASP A 87 9.78 -20.48 12.97
CA ASP A 87 9.75 -19.97 14.34
C ASP A 87 8.32 -19.74 14.85
N ALA A 88 7.42 -19.23 13.99
CA ALA A 88 5.99 -19.11 14.29
C ALA A 88 5.35 -20.49 14.58
N SER A 89 5.58 -21.48 13.73
CA SER A 89 5.06 -22.84 13.96
C SER A 89 5.63 -23.49 15.23
N ARG A 90 6.88 -23.18 15.60
CA ARG A 90 7.47 -23.65 16.87
C ARG A 90 6.79 -23.02 18.08
N ARG A 91 6.48 -21.72 18.01
CA ARG A 91 5.77 -21.00 19.08
C ARG A 91 4.36 -21.54 19.28
N GLU A 92 3.62 -21.73 18.20
CA GLU A 92 2.28 -22.31 18.21
C GLU A 92 2.29 -23.74 18.78
N ALA A 93 3.22 -24.58 18.34
CA ALA A 93 3.36 -25.94 18.87
C ALA A 93 3.72 -25.95 20.37
N ALA A 94 4.50 -24.97 20.84
CA ALA A 94 4.79 -24.82 22.25
C ALA A 94 3.53 -24.38 23.04
N ALA A 95 2.71 -23.47 22.50
CA ALA A 95 1.45 -23.05 23.12
C ALA A 95 0.46 -24.20 23.24
N ALA A 96 0.29 -24.96 22.17
CA ALA A 96 -0.53 -26.16 22.16
C ALA A 96 -0.07 -27.16 23.25
N LYS A 97 1.23 -27.42 23.39
CA LYS A 97 1.76 -28.32 24.43
C LYS A 97 1.45 -27.87 25.84
N ARG A 98 1.53 -26.57 26.13
CA ARG A 98 1.22 -26.03 27.46
C ARG A 98 -0.26 -26.10 27.77
N MET A 99 -1.11 -25.77 26.79
CA MET A 99 -2.56 -25.94 26.93
C MET A 99 -2.93 -27.42 27.18
N GLN A 100 -2.32 -28.35 26.46
CA GLN A 100 -2.51 -29.79 26.68
C GLN A 100 -2.07 -30.24 28.08
N GLU A 101 -0.98 -29.67 28.61
CA GLU A 101 -0.53 -29.93 29.98
C GLU A 101 -1.54 -29.41 31.02
N LEU A 102 -2.14 -28.23 30.81
CA LEU A 102 -3.21 -27.72 31.67
C LEU A 102 -4.47 -28.58 31.60
N ILE A 103 -4.86 -29.05 30.41
CA ILE A 103 -5.97 -29.99 30.23
C ILE A 103 -5.68 -31.31 30.98
N ARG A 104 -4.44 -31.81 30.93
CA ARG A 104 -4.02 -33.01 31.68
C ARG A 104 -4.09 -32.81 33.20
N GLN A 105 -3.67 -31.65 33.70
CA GLN A 105 -3.79 -31.29 35.11
C GLN A 105 -5.27 -31.21 35.53
N PHE A 106 -6.12 -30.59 34.71
CA PHE A 106 -7.56 -30.55 34.93
C PHE A 106 -8.17 -31.96 34.95
N GLY A 107 -7.75 -32.84 34.04
CA GLY A 107 -8.19 -34.25 34.02
C GLY A 107 -7.86 -35.00 35.32
N THR A 108 -6.80 -34.60 36.04
CA THR A 108 -6.49 -35.14 37.36
C THR A 108 -7.47 -34.66 38.42
N ILE A 109 -7.87 -33.38 38.37
CA ILE A 109 -8.93 -32.83 39.23
C ILE A 109 -10.25 -33.56 38.97
N LEU A 110 -10.66 -33.69 37.70
CA LEU A 110 -11.88 -34.38 37.31
C LEU A 110 -11.90 -35.82 37.84
N ARG A 111 -10.79 -36.56 37.69
CA ARG A 111 -10.65 -37.92 38.21
C ARG A 111 -10.86 -38.00 39.73
N GLN A 112 -10.35 -37.04 40.49
CA GLN A 112 -10.53 -36.99 41.95
C GLN A 112 -11.99 -36.72 42.34
N ILE A 113 -12.72 -35.94 41.53
CA ILE A 113 -14.16 -35.71 41.71
C ILE A 113 -14.94 -36.98 41.36
N MET A 114 -14.64 -37.63 40.24
CA MET A 114 -15.28 -38.88 39.80
C MET A 114 -15.07 -40.05 40.77
N GLN A 115 -13.95 -40.07 41.51
CA GLN A 115 -13.67 -41.10 42.52
C GLN A 115 -14.38 -40.87 43.87
N HIS A 116 -15.07 -39.74 44.03
CA HIS A 116 -15.81 -39.48 45.25
C HIS A 116 -17.00 -40.44 45.40
N LYS A 117 -17.29 -40.87 46.62
CA LYS A 117 -18.41 -41.78 46.93
C LYS A 117 -19.79 -41.27 46.46
N TRP A 118 -19.92 -39.96 46.24
CA TRP A 118 -21.15 -39.31 45.76
C TRP A 118 -21.13 -38.96 44.28
N ALA A 119 -20.12 -39.40 43.52
CA ALA A 119 -20.01 -39.06 42.11
C ALA A 119 -20.91 -39.91 41.20
N TRP A 120 -21.39 -41.06 41.68
CA TRP A 120 -22.06 -42.07 40.87
C TRP A 120 -23.24 -41.56 40.02
N PRO A 121 -24.08 -40.58 40.42
CA PRO A 121 -25.17 -40.08 39.57
C PRO A 121 -24.70 -39.27 38.36
N PHE A 122 -23.43 -38.82 38.38
CA PHE A 122 -22.87 -37.88 37.41
C PHE A 122 -21.87 -38.54 36.46
N LEU A 123 -21.65 -39.86 36.60
CA LEU A 123 -20.64 -40.58 35.82
C LEU A 123 -21.06 -40.82 34.37
N GLU A 124 -22.35 -41.01 34.14
CA GLU A 124 -22.95 -41.35 32.85
C GLU A 124 -24.13 -40.40 32.56
N PRO A 125 -24.57 -40.29 31.30
CA PRO A 125 -25.79 -39.56 30.96
C PRO A 125 -26.99 -40.05 31.79
N VAL A 126 -27.88 -39.11 32.14
CA VAL A 126 -29.09 -39.43 32.91
C VAL A 126 -29.97 -40.41 32.12
N ASP A 127 -30.22 -41.59 32.69
CA ASP A 127 -31.13 -42.60 32.14
C ASP A 127 -32.58 -42.21 32.39
N VAL A 128 -33.10 -41.31 31.55
CA VAL A 128 -34.45 -40.77 31.68
C VAL A 128 -35.54 -41.83 31.50
N GLU A 129 -35.28 -42.87 30.69
CA GLU A 129 -36.23 -43.97 30.48
C GLU A 129 -36.26 -44.89 31.70
N GLY A 130 -35.09 -45.34 32.17
CA GLY A 130 -34.98 -46.23 33.33
C GLY A 130 -35.44 -45.59 34.64
N LEU A 131 -35.34 -44.26 34.75
CA LEU A 131 -35.81 -43.49 35.91
C LEU A 131 -37.22 -42.90 35.72
N ASN A 132 -37.86 -43.11 34.56
CA ASN A 132 -39.19 -42.62 34.22
C ASN A 132 -39.33 -41.08 34.38
N LEU A 133 -38.35 -40.33 33.86
CA LEU A 133 -38.25 -38.87 33.92
C LEU A 133 -38.72 -38.24 32.59
N HIS A 134 -40.03 -38.07 32.42
CA HIS A 134 -40.62 -37.63 31.15
C HIS A 134 -40.36 -36.16 30.81
N ASP A 135 -40.08 -35.32 31.81
CA ASP A 135 -39.89 -33.87 31.71
C ASP A 135 -38.42 -33.44 31.70
N TYR A 136 -37.47 -34.38 31.81
CA TYR A 136 -36.05 -34.05 31.96
C TYR A 136 -35.50 -33.15 30.84
N TYR A 137 -35.81 -33.47 29.58
CA TYR A 137 -35.37 -32.66 28.44
C TYR A 137 -36.21 -31.39 28.21
N GLU A 138 -37.33 -31.23 28.90
CA GLU A 138 -38.08 -29.96 28.94
C GLU A 138 -37.47 -28.99 29.94
N VAL A 139 -36.90 -29.53 31.02
CA VAL A 139 -36.26 -28.74 32.09
C VAL A 139 -34.78 -28.49 31.81
N ILE A 140 -34.06 -29.46 31.23
CA ILE A 140 -32.61 -29.42 31.02
C ILE A 140 -32.26 -29.27 29.54
N ASP A 141 -31.77 -28.07 29.18
CA ASP A 141 -31.47 -27.68 27.79
C ASP A 141 -30.26 -28.42 27.20
N LYS A 142 -29.19 -28.56 28.00
CA LYS A 142 -27.93 -29.22 27.59
C LYS A 142 -27.54 -30.25 28.65
N PRO A 143 -27.98 -31.51 28.52
CA PRO A 143 -27.51 -32.61 29.38
C PRO A 143 -25.98 -32.71 29.35
N MET A 144 -25.38 -33.06 30.49
CA MET A 144 -23.94 -33.22 30.62
C MET A 144 -23.61 -34.16 31.78
N ASP A 145 -22.53 -34.92 31.64
CA ASP A 145 -22.03 -35.90 32.60
C ASP A 145 -20.51 -36.06 32.47
N PHE A 146 -19.88 -36.72 33.44
CA PHE A 146 -18.42 -36.89 33.44
C PHE A 146 -17.90 -37.85 32.36
N GLY A 147 -18.70 -38.83 31.93
CA GLY A 147 -18.37 -39.72 30.82
C GLY A 147 -18.27 -38.93 29.52
N THR A 148 -19.25 -38.10 29.22
CA THR A 148 -19.26 -37.19 28.07
C THR A 148 -18.07 -36.23 28.09
N ILE A 149 -17.81 -35.57 29.22
CA ILE A 149 -16.65 -34.65 29.37
C ILE A 149 -15.35 -35.41 29.13
N LYS A 150 -15.19 -36.59 29.74
CA LYS A 150 -13.97 -37.41 29.57
C LYS A 150 -13.76 -37.82 28.12
N ASN A 151 -14.80 -38.27 27.43
CA ASN A 151 -14.72 -38.67 26.03
C ASN A 151 -14.32 -37.49 25.15
N GLN A 152 -14.87 -36.29 25.41
CA GLN A 152 -14.51 -35.08 24.68
C GLN A 152 -13.08 -34.61 24.98
N MET A 153 -12.59 -34.77 26.21
CA MET A 153 -11.19 -34.50 26.54
C MET A 153 -10.21 -35.40 25.79
N GLU A 154 -10.59 -36.65 25.50
CA GLU A 154 -9.76 -37.66 24.85
C GLU A 154 -9.95 -37.70 23.31
N ALA A 155 -10.81 -36.84 22.77
CA ALA A 155 -11.14 -36.79 21.36
C ALA A 155 -9.93 -36.42 20.48
N LYS A 156 -9.72 -37.18 19.40
CA LYS A 156 -8.59 -37.02 18.46
C LYS A 156 -8.98 -36.42 17.11
N ASP A 157 -10.28 -36.26 16.87
CA ASP A 157 -10.86 -35.77 15.61
C ASP A 157 -11.00 -34.23 15.57
N GLY A 158 -10.50 -33.53 16.60
CA GLY A 158 -10.57 -32.09 16.71
C GLY A 158 -11.86 -31.56 17.36
N THR A 159 -12.76 -32.44 17.81
CA THR A 159 -13.95 -32.05 18.61
C THR A 159 -13.63 -31.85 20.09
N GLY A 160 -12.40 -32.13 20.50
CA GLY A 160 -11.93 -31.94 21.86
C GLY A 160 -11.87 -30.48 22.28
N TYR A 161 -11.79 -30.29 23.59
CA TYR A 161 -11.76 -28.96 24.19
C TYR A 161 -10.55 -28.14 23.76
N LYS A 162 -10.79 -26.86 23.47
CA LYS A 162 -9.75 -25.93 23.03
C LYS A 162 -8.95 -25.36 24.19
N ASN A 163 -9.62 -25.19 25.34
CA ASN A 163 -9.02 -24.62 26.54
C ASN A 163 -9.67 -25.18 27.80
N VAL A 164 -9.02 -24.96 28.94
CA VAL A 164 -9.46 -25.48 30.24
C VAL A 164 -10.77 -24.83 30.72
N ARG A 165 -11.11 -23.61 30.27
CA ARG A 165 -12.35 -22.94 30.66
C ARG A 165 -13.58 -23.61 30.05
N GLU A 166 -13.47 -24.18 28.85
CA GLU A 166 -14.55 -24.99 28.26
C GLU A 166 -14.85 -26.23 29.12
N LEU A 167 -13.81 -26.98 29.55
CA LEU A 167 -13.99 -28.11 30.48
C LEU A 167 -14.65 -27.66 31.79
N CYS A 168 -14.16 -26.57 32.37
CA CYS A 168 -14.68 -26.04 33.62
C CYS A 168 -16.17 -25.67 33.49
N THR A 169 -16.58 -25.16 32.33
CA THR A 169 -17.97 -24.82 32.02
C THR A 169 -18.84 -26.07 31.99
N ASP A 170 -18.40 -27.15 31.33
CA ASP A 170 -19.18 -28.38 31.26
C ASP A 170 -19.22 -29.11 32.62
N VAL A 171 -18.14 -29.12 33.41
CA VAL A 171 -18.19 -29.68 34.78
C VAL A 171 -19.19 -28.92 35.66
N ARG A 172 -19.21 -27.58 35.58
CA ARG A 172 -20.22 -26.77 36.28
C ARG A 172 -21.62 -27.07 35.78
N LEU A 173 -21.78 -27.35 34.48
CA LEU A 173 -23.07 -27.67 33.87
C LEU A 173 -23.64 -28.98 34.42
N VAL A 174 -22.83 -30.02 34.62
CA VAL A 174 -23.25 -31.27 35.28
C VAL A 174 -23.98 -30.99 36.59
N PHE A 175 -23.33 -30.23 37.48
CA PHE A 175 -23.88 -29.94 38.80
C PHE A 175 -25.05 -28.95 38.74
N LYS A 176 -24.98 -27.93 37.87
CA LYS A 176 -26.07 -26.97 37.69
C LYS A 176 -27.34 -27.64 37.18
N ASN A 177 -27.22 -28.57 36.23
CA ASN A 177 -28.37 -29.34 35.74
C ASN A 177 -28.98 -30.20 36.84
N ALA A 178 -28.14 -30.90 37.61
CA ALA A 178 -28.60 -31.70 38.73
C ALA A 178 -29.34 -30.85 39.78
N MET A 179 -28.80 -29.69 40.16
CA MET A 179 -29.45 -28.79 41.11
C MET A 179 -30.68 -28.07 40.55
N LYS A 180 -30.75 -27.87 39.21
CA LYS A 180 -31.91 -27.28 38.53
C LYS A 180 -33.08 -28.25 38.47
N TYR A 181 -32.80 -29.52 38.17
CA TYR A 181 -33.83 -30.54 38.01
C TYR A 181 -34.37 -31.07 39.35
N ASN A 182 -33.48 -31.23 40.35
CA ASN A 182 -33.82 -31.87 41.61
C ASN A 182 -34.09 -30.84 42.72
N ASP A 183 -35.09 -31.13 43.56
CA ASP A 183 -35.43 -30.34 44.77
C ASP A 183 -34.22 -30.18 45.69
N ASP A 184 -34.13 -29.04 46.38
CA ASP A 184 -32.97 -28.65 47.19
C ASP A 184 -32.69 -29.58 48.39
N LYS A 185 -33.70 -30.35 48.82
CA LYS A 185 -33.58 -31.36 49.88
C LYS A 185 -33.27 -32.77 49.37
N SER A 186 -33.30 -32.99 48.07
CA SER A 186 -33.00 -34.30 47.49
C SER A 186 -31.51 -34.66 47.67
N ASP A 187 -31.23 -35.95 47.81
CA ASP A 187 -29.85 -36.42 47.92
C ASP A 187 -29.00 -35.99 46.72
N VAL A 188 -29.53 -36.10 45.50
CA VAL A 188 -28.81 -35.73 44.26
C VAL A 188 -28.44 -34.23 44.24
N HIS A 189 -29.33 -33.36 44.70
CA HIS A 189 -29.04 -31.93 44.81
C HIS A 189 -27.92 -31.67 45.82
N VAL A 190 -28.00 -32.26 47.01
CA VAL A 190 -26.98 -32.13 48.07
C VAL A 190 -25.62 -32.68 47.60
N MET A 191 -25.62 -33.82 46.92
CA MET A 191 -24.44 -34.44 46.32
C MET A 191 -23.80 -33.52 45.26
N ALA A 192 -24.61 -32.96 44.36
CA ALA A 192 -24.16 -32.04 43.32
C ALA A 192 -23.53 -30.78 43.92
N LYS A 193 -24.19 -30.16 44.90
CA LYS A 193 -23.69 -28.97 45.60
C LYS A 193 -22.35 -29.24 46.29
N THR A 194 -22.25 -30.35 47.02
CA THR A 194 -21.02 -30.74 47.74
C THR A 194 -19.86 -31.00 46.79
N LEU A 195 -20.12 -31.70 45.67
CA LEU A 195 -19.08 -31.99 44.68
C LEU A 195 -18.66 -30.76 43.88
N LEU A 196 -19.60 -29.84 43.60
CA LEU A 196 -19.28 -28.55 42.99
C LEU A 196 -18.34 -27.73 43.88
N GLU A 197 -18.63 -27.62 45.17
CA GLU A 197 -17.76 -26.92 46.13
C GLU A 197 -16.34 -27.51 46.14
N LYS A 198 -16.23 -28.84 46.19
CA LYS A 198 -14.94 -29.55 46.13
C LYS A 198 -14.22 -29.34 44.79
N PHE A 199 -14.97 -29.29 43.69
CA PHE A 199 -14.41 -29.00 42.37
C PHE A 199 -13.86 -27.57 42.31
N GLU A 200 -14.61 -26.57 42.79
CA GLU A 200 -14.19 -25.17 42.78
C GLU A 200 -12.93 -24.96 43.64
N GLU A 201 -12.83 -25.60 44.80
CA GLU A 201 -11.61 -25.57 45.64
C GLU A 201 -10.37 -26.05 44.87
N LYS A 202 -10.49 -27.16 44.13
CA LYS A 202 -9.40 -27.69 43.31
C LYS A 202 -9.13 -26.85 42.07
N TRP A 203 -10.18 -26.32 41.45
CA TRP A 203 -10.09 -25.43 40.31
C TRP A 203 -9.30 -24.17 40.66
N LEU A 204 -9.53 -23.58 41.84
CA LEU A 204 -8.77 -22.42 42.32
C LEU A 204 -7.26 -22.68 42.43
N GLN A 205 -6.83 -23.93 42.63
CA GLN A 205 -5.40 -24.29 42.65
C GLN A 205 -4.78 -24.32 41.24
N LEU A 206 -5.59 -24.58 40.21
CA LEU A 206 -5.14 -24.62 38.81
C LEU A 206 -5.32 -23.26 38.10
N LEU A 207 -6.28 -22.46 38.55
CA LEU A 207 -6.65 -21.17 37.95
C LEU A 207 -5.46 -20.19 37.74
N PRO A 208 -4.48 -20.06 38.66
CA PRO A 208 -3.33 -19.20 38.43
C PRO A 208 -2.51 -19.61 37.20
N LYS A 209 -2.30 -20.91 36.98
CA LYS A 209 -1.56 -21.43 35.82
C LYS A 209 -2.32 -21.22 34.51
N VAL A 210 -3.65 -21.35 34.55
CA VAL A 210 -4.51 -21.08 33.39
C VAL A 210 -4.44 -19.59 33.03
N THR A 211 -4.54 -18.71 34.03
CA THR A 211 -4.47 -17.26 33.83
C THR A 211 -3.10 -16.82 33.31
N GLU A 212 -2.01 -17.43 33.82
CA GLU A 212 -0.66 -17.18 33.34
C GLU A 212 -0.49 -17.60 31.88
N GLU A 213 -1.00 -18.77 31.49
CA GLU A 213 -0.93 -19.22 30.09
C GLU A 213 -1.77 -18.35 29.15
N GLU A 214 -2.95 -17.92 29.56
CA GLU A 214 -3.81 -16.99 28.80
C GLU A 214 -3.10 -15.66 28.56
N LYS A 215 -2.55 -15.06 29.63
CA LYS A 215 -1.77 -13.82 29.52
C LYS A 215 -0.57 -14.00 28.58
N ARG A 216 0.11 -15.14 28.67
CA ARG A 216 1.27 -15.41 27.83
C ARG A 216 0.91 -15.58 26.37
N GLN A 217 -0.23 -16.21 26.08
CA GLN A 217 -0.77 -16.31 24.73
C GLN A 217 -1.11 -14.92 24.17
N GLU A 218 -1.75 -14.06 24.97
CA GLU A 218 -2.02 -12.66 24.59
C GLU A 218 -0.73 -11.89 24.27
N GLU A 219 0.32 -12.05 25.09
CA GLU A 219 1.63 -11.43 24.87
C GLU A 219 2.32 -11.98 23.59
N GLU A 220 2.31 -13.30 23.38
CA GLU A 220 2.86 -13.96 22.19
C GLU A 220 2.11 -13.54 20.89
N GLU A 221 0.79 -13.36 20.96
CA GLU A 221 -0.05 -12.86 19.86
C GLU A 221 0.21 -11.37 19.57
N ALA A 222 0.33 -10.54 20.61
CA ALA A 222 0.67 -9.14 20.47
C ALA A 222 2.07 -8.93 19.86
N GLU A 223 3.06 -9.72 20.29
CA GLU A 223 4.41 -9.71 19.70
C GLU A 223 4.36 -10.08 18.21
N THR A 224 3.60 -11.13 17.85
CA THR A 224 3.44 -11.55 16.46
C THR A 224 2.77 -10.47 15.61
N GLN A 225 1.78 -9.77 16.16
CA GLN A 225 1.11 -8.67 15.47
C GLN A 225 2.06 -7.47 15.27
N LEU A 226 2.89 -7.16 16.26
CA LEU A 226 3.91 -6.11 16.18
C LEU A 226 4.96 -6.45 15.11
N ASP A 227 5.46 -7.69 15.10
CA ASP A 227 6.42 -8.17 14.10
C ASP A 227 5.86 -8.08 12.68
N MET A 228 4.58 -8.41 12.50
CA MET A 228 3.91 -8.29 11.20
C MET A 228 3.80 -6.82 10.75
N GLN A 229 3.47 -5.91 11.66
CA GLN A 229 3.42 -4.47 11.36
C GLN A 229 4.80 -3.93 11.00
N LEU A 230 5.83 -4.31 11.75
CA LEU A 230 7.21 -3.91 11.47
C LEU A 230 7.68 -4.44 10.11
N ALA A 231 7.35 -5.68 9.77
CA ALA A 231 7.67 -6.26 8.46
C ALA A 231 6.98 -5.50 7.31
N GLN A 232 5.72 -5.12 7.49
CA GLN A 232 5.01 -4.29 6.51
C GLN A 232 5.65 -2.90 6.37
N GLU A 233 6.02 -2.26 7.47
CA GLU A 233 6.69 -0.95 7.46
C GLU A 233 8.05 -1.03 6.75
N VAL A 234 8.87 -2.05 7.04
CA VAL A 234 10.15 -2.29 6.36
C VAL A 234 9.96 -2.50 4.86
N ALA A 235 8.93 -3.26 4.45
CA ALA A 235 8.63 -3.49 3.04
C ALA A 235 8.24 -2.20 2.31
N HIS A 236 7.38 -1.38 2.90
CA HIS A 236 6.98 -0.09 2.30
C HIS A 236 8.13 0.93 2.31
N ALA A 237 8.95 0.96 3.36
CA ALA A 237 10.16 1.80 3.39
C ALA A 237 11.18 1.38 2.32
N LYS A 238 11.33 0.08 2.06
CA LYS A 238 12.14 -0.41 0.93
C LYS A 238 11.54 0.04 -0.40
N MET A 239 10.23 -0.15 -0.61
CA MET A 239 9.54 0.28 -1.82
C MET A 239 9.70 1.79 -2.06
N ALA A 240 9.65 2.61 -1.01
CA ALA A 240 9.87 4.06 -1.09
C ALA A 240 11.30 4.40 -1.54
N ARG A 241 12.31 3.72 -0.98
CA ARG A 241 13.70 3.90 -1.41
C ARG A 241 13.92 3.48 -2.87
N ASP A 242 13.40 2.31 -3.25
CA ASP A 242 13.51 1.79 -4.62
C ASP A 242 12.82 2.75 -5.61
N THR A 243 11.62 3.24 -5.28
CA THR A 243 10.89 4.23 -6.08
C THR A 243 11.67 5.55 -6.22
N SER A 244 12.31 6.01 -5.13
CA SER A 244 13.15 7.21 -5.17
C SER A 244 14.38 7.03 -6.05
N ASN A 245 15.01 5.85 -6.04
CA ASN A 245 16.17 5.55 -6.88
C ASN A 245 15.77 5.48 -8.36
N GLU A 246 14.68 4.78 -8.69
CA GLU A 246 14.16 4.71 -10.06
C GLU A 246 13.77 6.10 -10.59
N LEU A 247 13.21 6.97 -9.74
CA LEU A 247 12.91 8.35 -10.11
C LEU A 247 14.17 9.15 -10.45
N TYR A 248 15.25 8.97 -9.68
CA TYR A 248 16.54 9.60 -9.96
C TYR A 248 17.14 9.10 -11.29
N GLU A 249 17.10 7.80 -11.56
CA GLU A 249 17.56 7.24 -12.84
C GLU A 249 16.76 7.79 -14.03
N LEU A 250 15.45 7.96 -13.88
CA LEU A 250 14.61 8.59 -14.91
C LEU A 250 14.96 10.05 -15.15
N ASP A 251 15.26 10.81 -14.09
CA ASP A 251 15.67 12.22 -14.18
C ASP A 251 16.98 12.35 -14.98
N VAL A 252 17.95 11.47 -14.70
CA VAL A 252 19.21 11.40 -15.46
C VAL A 252 18.96 11.04 -16.93
N HIS A 253 18.16 10.00 -17.20
CA HIS A 253 17.85 9.60 -18.57
C HIS A 253 17.10 10.67 -19.36
N LEU A 254 16.25 11.46 -18.70
CA LEU A 254 15.57 12.62 -19.30
C LEU A 254 16.55 13.72 -19.69
N GLU A 255 17.56 14.00 -18.85
CA GLU A 255 18.58 15.00 -19.17
C GLU A 255 19.48 14.54 -20.32
N ASP A 256 19.88 13.26 -20.34
CA ASP A 256 20.63 12.67 -21.46
C ASP A 256 19.86 12.76 -22.78
N LEU A 257 18.56 12.44 -22.74
CA LEU A 257 17.68 12.53 -23.90
C LEU A 257 17.53 13.98 -24.38
N ARG A 258 17.38 14.92 -23.43
CA ARG A 258 17.32 16.35 -23.73
C ARG A 258 18.61 16.83 -24.39
N GLU A 259 19.77 16.42 -23.89
CA GLU A 259 21.06 16.76 -24.49
C GLU A 259 21.19 16.19 -25.90
N LEU A 260 20.86 14.90 -26.09
CA LEU A 260 20.94 14.24 -27.39
C LEU A 260 20.05 14.92 -28.45
N VAL A 261 18.82 15.31 -28.07
CA VAL A 261 17.92 16.07 -28.95
C VAL A 261 18.52 17.42 -29.31
N VAL A 262 19.09 18.14 -28.33
CA VAL A 262 19.75 19.44 -28.59
C VAL A 262 20.93 19.28 -29.55
N GLN A 263 21.76 18.24 -29.38
CA GLN A 263 22.90 17.97 -30.27
C GLN A 263 22.47 17.65 -31.71
N LYS A 264 21.32 16.98 -31.89
CA LYS A 264 20.77 16.62 -33.20
C LYS A 264 19.98 17.76 -33.88
N CYS A 265 19.67 18.84 -33.15
CA CYS A 265 19.01 20.00 -33.73
C CYS A 265 19.98 20.76 -34.67
N ARG A 266 19.51 21.11 -35.88
CA ARG A 266 20.25 22.01 -36.77
C ARG A 266 20.39 23.40 -36.14
N LYS A 267 21.48 24.10 -36.45
CA LYS A 267 21.63 25.52 -36.07
C LYS A 267 20.53 26.37 -36.69
N THR A 268 20.02 27.31 -35.92
CA THR A 268 19.06 28.31 -36.37
C THR A 268 19.74 29.29 -37.32
N SER A 269 19.14 29.52 -38.50
CA SER A 269 19.71 30.47 -39.46
C SER A 269 19.45 31.91 -39.03
N THR A 270 20.28 32.85 -39.51
CA THR A 270 20.10 34.30 -39.27
C THR A 270 18.70 34.79 -39.65
N GLU A 271 18.15 34.26 -40.75
CA GLU A 271 16.78 34.58 -41.19
C GLU A 271 15.72 34.05 -40.22
N GLU A 272 15.93 32.89 -39.61
CA GLU A 272 15.02 32.34 -38.60
C GLU A 272 15.09 33.11 -37.28
N LYS A 273 16.29 33.53 -36.87
CA LYS A 273 16.49 34.40 -35.71
C LYS A 273 15.80 35.75 -35.89
N ARG A 274 15.93 36.35 -37.09
CA ARG A 274 15.25 37.60 -37.46
C ARG A 274 13.72 37.46 -37.41
N LYS A 275 13.19 36.37 -37.97
CA LYS A 275 11.74 36.07 -37.92
C LYS A 275 11.25 35.86 -36.49
N LEU A 276 12.05 35.20 -35.65
CA LEU A 276 11.74 34.98 -34.24
C LEU A 276 11.65 36.32 -33.49
N GLY A 277 12.62 37.21 -33.67
CA GLY A 277 12.58 38.57 -33.09
C GLY A 277 11.34 39.36 -33.51
N ALA A 278 11.00 39.33 -34.79
CA ALA A 278 9.80 39.98 -35.30
C ALA A 278 8.47 39.31 -34.85
N ALA A 279 8.53 38.06 -34.39
CA ALA A 279 7.37 37.34 -33.89
C ALA A 279 7.17 37.57 -32.37
N LEU A 280 8.25 37.76 -31.61
CA LEU A 280 8.20 38.13 -30.19
C LEU A 280 7.47 39.46 -29.97
N THR A 281 7.68 40.45 -30.84
CA THR A 281 7.00 41.76 -30.76
C THR A 281 5.49 41.69 -31.02
N LYS A 282 4.99 40.54 -31.51
CA LYS A 282 3.58 40.32 -31.81
C LYS A 282 2.84 39.53 -30.73
N LEU A 283 3.55 39.07 -29.69
CA LEU A 283 2.95 38.33 -28.59
C LEU A 283 2.14 39.25 -27.67
N SER A 284 1.20 38.65 -26.95
CA SER A 284 0.52 39.28 -25.82
C SER A 284 1.52 39.54 -24.69
N PRO A 285 1.24 40.48 -23.79
CA PRO A 285 2.08 40.73 -22.62
C PRO A 285 2.35 39.46 -21.80
N GLU A 286 1.33 38.62 -21.57
CA GLU A 286 1.46 37.40 -20.78
C GLU A 286 2.34 36.34 -21.46
N ASP A 287 2.23 36.18 -22.78
CA ASP A 287 3.04 35.20 -23.52
C ASP A 287 4.47 35.72 -23.74
N LEU A 288 4.65 37.04 -23.85
CA LEU A 288 5.96 37.66 -23.88
C LEU A 288 6.72 37.42 -22.56
N THR A 289 6.06 37.58 -21.40
CA THR A 289 6.68 37.26 -20.10
C THR A 289 7.14 35.80 -20.04
N LYS A 290 6.30 34.85 -20.47
CA LYS A 290 6.68 33.42 -20.53
C LYS A 290 7.85 33.17 -21.50
N ALA A 291 7.85 33.84 -22.65
CA ALA A 291 8.95 33.77 -23.62
C ALA A 291 10.28 34.26 -23.02
N LEU A 292 10.25 35.36 -22.25
CA LEU A 292 11.43 35.88 -21.54
C LEU A 292 11.86 34.97 -20.39
N GLU A 293 10.93 34.31 -19.69
CA GLU A 293 11.26 33.28 -18.71
C GLU A 293 12.01 32.09 -19.34
N ILE A 294 11.71 31.70 -20.59
CA ILE A 294 12.45 30.65 -21.31
C ILE A 294 13.92 31.06 -21.51
N VAL A 295 14.19 32.34 -21.78
CA VAL A 295 15.55 32.87 -21.90
C VAL A 295 16.27 32.86 -20.56
N ALA A 296 15.61 33.33 -19.50
CA ALA A 296 16.17 33.36 -18.15
C ALA A 296 16.56 31.97 -17.62
N GLN A 297 15.88 30.90 -18.04
CA GLN A 297 16.17 29.53 -17.61
C GLN A 297 17.57 29.05 -18.02
N ASN A 298 18.10 29.50 -19.15
CA ASN A 298 19.43 29.13 -19.65
C ASN A 298 20.45 30.30 -19.54
N ASN A 299 20.01 31.48 -19.07
CA ASN A 299 20.85 32.64 -18.84
C ASN A 299 20.55 33.25 -17.45
N PRO A 300 21.24 32.77 -16.38
CA PRO A 300 20.99 33.22 -15.01
C PRO A 300 21.20 34.72 -14.77
N CYS A 301 21.96 35.38 -15.65
CA CYS A 301 22.23 36.82 -15.58
C CYS A 301 21.12 37.68 -16.23
N PHE A 302 20.16 37.07 -16.92
CA PHE A 302 19.10 37.77 -17.63
C PHE A 302 17.92 38.09 -16.70
N GLN A 303 17.58 39.38 -16.59
CA GLN A 303 16.47 39.86 -15.75
C GLN A 303 15.17 39.97 -16.57
N ALA A 304 14.43 38.86 -16.70
CA ALA A 304 13.20 38.81 -17.48
C ALA A 304 12.04 39.71 -16.97
N THR A 305 12.14 40.25 -15.75
CA THR A 305 11.10 41.06 -15.10
C THR A 305 11.41 42.55 -15.03
N ALA A 306 12.50 43.01 -15.67
CA ALA A 306 12.82 44.44 -15.72
C ALA A 306 11.83 45.19 -16.62
N GLU A 307 11.68 46.50 -16.38
CA GLU A 307 10.77 47.38 -17.13
C GLU A 307 11.22 47.56 -18.60
N GLU A 308 12.54 47.46 -18.84
CA GLU A 308 13.15 47.40 -20.16
C GLU A 308 14.14 46.23 -20.18
N VAL A 309 14.00 45.33 -21.17
CA VAL A 309 14.79 44.10 -21.29
C VAL A 309 15.41 44.06 -22.69
N ASP A 310 16.74 44.10 -22.75
CA ASP A 310 17.48 43.92 -23.99
C ASP A 310 17.77 42.43 -24.22
N LEU A 311 17.26 41.89 -25.34
CA LEU A 311 17.41 40.48 -25.71
C LEU A 311 18.20 40.37 -27.01
N ASP A 312 19.48 40.03 -26.88
CA ASP A 312 20.30 39.62 -28.02
C ASP A 312 19.95 38.19 -28.44
N ILE A 313 19.22 38.05 -29.56
CA ILE A 313 18.84 36.76 -30.14
C ILE A 313 20.05 36.00 -30.71
N ASP A 314 21.08 36.71 -31.17
CA ASP A 314 22.25 36.07 -31.77
C ASP A 314 23.19 35.44 -30.75
N ALA A 315 23.22 35.97 -29.52
CA ALA A 315 23.99 35.44 -28.40
C ALA A 315 23.32 34.27 -27.64
N GLN A 316 22.06 33.92 -27.93
CA GLN A 316 21.37 32.84 -27.24
C GLN A 316 21.83 31.44 -27.71
N SER A 317 21.78 30.46 -26.79
CA SER A 317 22.06 29.06 -27.13
C SER A 317 21.01 28.48 -28.10
N GLU A 318 21.41 27.54 -28.94
CA GLU A 318 20.52 26.91 -29.92
C GLU A 318 19.30 26.26 -29.25
N SER A 319 19.47 25.67 -28.05
CA SER A 319 18.36 25.08 -27.30
C SER A 319 17.33 26.12 -26.87
N THR A 320 17.77 27.30 -26.42
CA THR A 320 16.90 28.44 -26.10
C THR A 320 16.19 28.96 -27.34
N LEU A 321 16.90 29.11 -28.45
CA LEU A 321 16.33 29.58 -29.72
C LEU A 321 15.25 28.65 -30.27
N TRP A 322 15.47 27.34 -30.24
CA TRP A 322 14.47 26.36 -30.65
C TRP A 322 13.26 26.35 -29.72
N ARG A 323 13.46 26.37 -28.39
CA ARG A 323 12.36 26.45 -27.42
C ARG A 323 11.52 27.71 -27.63
N LEU A 324 12.18 28.86 -27.79
CA LEU A 324 11.54 30.15 -28.02
C LEU A 324 10.76 30.14 -29.34
N LYS A 325 11.33 29.57 -30.41
CA LYS A 325 10.67 29.45 -31.71
C LYS A 325 9.40 28.59 -31.68
N PHE A 326 9.44 27.43 -31.03
CA PHE A 326 8.26 26.59 -30.89
C PHE A 326 7.19 27.24 -30.00
N PHE A 327 7.60 27.86 -28.89
CA PHE A 327 6.70 28.57 -28.00
C PHE A 327 6.01 29.75 -28.70
N VAL A 328 6.77 30.62 -29.36
CA VAL A 328 6.25 31.79 -30.09
C VAL A 328 5.30 31.35 -31.21
N LYS A 329 5.63 30.27 -31.92
CA LYS A 329 4.75 29.70 -32.94
C LYS A 329 3.41 29.24 -32.35
N ASP A 330 3.42 28.47 -31.27
CA ASP A 330 2.20 27.96 -30.62
C ASP A 330 1.35 29.10 -30.04
N ALA A 331 1.98 30.06 -29.37
CA ALA A 331 1.30 31.23 -28.81
C ALA A 331 0.60 32.08 -29.89
N LEU A 332 1.26 32.30 -31.04
CA LEU A 332 0.66 33.02 -32.17
C LEU A 332 -0.46 32.23 -32.85
N GLU A 333 -0.36 30.90 -32.94
CA GLU A 333 -1.45 30.06 -33.46
C GLU A 333 -2.68 30.09 -32.54
N VAL A 334 -2.49 30.11 -31.23
CA VAL A 334 -3.57 30.24 -30.23
C VAL A 334 -4.21 31.64 -30.30
N GLN A 335 -3.42 32.71 -30.43
CA GLN A 335 -3.94 34.07 -30.61
C GLN A 335 -4.71 34.23 -31.92
N GLY A 336 -4.24 33.62 -33.01
CA GLY A 336 -4.94 33.59 -34.29
C GLY A 336 -6.29 32.85 -34.22
N LYS A 337 -6.37 31.74 -33.48
CA LYS A 337 -7.61 30.98 -33.28
C LYS A 337 -8.59 31.70 -32.34
N SER A 338 -8.12 32.34 -31.27
CA SER A 338 -8.95 33.16 -30.38
C SER A 338 -9.52 34.39 -31.09
N SER A 339 -8.81 34.93 -32.09
CA SER A 339 -9.30 36.02 -32.94
C SER A 339 -10.31 35.51 -34.01
N ALA A 340 -10.16 34.28 -34.49
CA ALA A 340 -11.09 33.66 -35.46
C ALA A 340 -12.41 33.16 -34.85
N ILE A 341 -12.44 32.79 -33.56
CA ILE A 341 -13.65 32.30 -32.87
C ILE A 341 -14.64 33.44 -32.56
N ALA A 342 -14.24 34.71 -32.64
CA ALA A 342 -15.12 35.86 -32.48
C ALA A 342 -16.05 36.14 -33.69
N GLY A 343 -15.95 35.36 -34.78
CA GLY A 343 -16.77 35.52 -35.97
C GLY A 343 -17.27 34.20 -36.57
N GLY A 344 -18.45 33.75 -36.12
CA GLY A 344 -19.27 32.79 -36.87
C GLY A 344 -19.71 31.55 -36.09
N VAL A 345 -20.98 31.55 -35.67
CA VAL A 345 -21.71 30.37 -35.18
C VAL A 345 -22.19 29.52 -36.37
N ASN A 346 -21.89 28.22 -36.37
CA ASN A 346 -22.88 27.15 -36.64
C ASN A 346 -22.33 25.72 -36.44
N ASN A 347 -23.19 24.89 -35.84
CA ASN A 347 -22.99 23.49 -35.43
C ASN A 347 -22.95 22.50 -36.60
N ASN A 348 -22.07 21.49 -36.56
CA ASN A 348 -22.41 20.08 -36.29
C ASN A 348 -21.27 19.09 -36.64
N SER A 349 -21.22 18.03 -35.82
CA SER A 349 -20.87 16.64 -36.12
C SER A 349 -19.55 16.04 -35.58
N SER A 350 -19.76 14.96 -34.83
CA SER A 350 -18.95 13.73 -34.74
C SER A 350 -17.69 13.70 -33.86
N ASN A 351 -17.93 13.38 -32.58
CA ASN A 351 -17.43 12.19 -31.88
C ASN A 351 -16.20 11.48 -32.50
N ASP A 352 -14.97 11.75 -31.99
CA ASP A 352 -13.83 10.79 -31.92
C ASP A 352 -12.54 11.33 -31.25
N ASN A 353 -12.61 12.35 -30.37
CA ASN A 353 -11.40 13.06 -29.89
C ASN A 353 -11.09 12.97 -28.38
N ASN A 354 -11.76 12.14 -27.60
CA ASN A 354 -11.66 12.18 -26.14
C ASN A 354 -10.32 11.66 -25.56
N ASN A 355 -9.59 10.76 -26.23
CA ASN A 355 -8.34 10.21 -25.68
C ASN A 355 -7.11 11.12 -25.93
N ASN A 356 -7.09 11.91 -27.01
CA ASN A 356 -5.98 12.84 -27.29
C ASN A 356 -6.05 14.13 -26.48
N ILE A 357 -7.25 14.56 -26.07
CA ILE A 357 -7.44 15.75 -25.24
C ILE A 357 -6.96 15.50 -23.81
N SER A 358 -7.22 14.31 -23.26
CA SER A 358 -6.75 13.91 -21.93
C SER A 358 -5.22 13.90 -21.84
N ASN A 359 -4.54 13.31 -22.83
CA ASN A 359 -3.08 13.27 -22.89
C ASN A 359 -2.45 14.65 -23.12
N ASN A 360 -3.07 15.52 -23.92
CA ASN A 360 -2.61 16.90 -24.12
C ASN A 360 -2.87 17.80 -22.90
N LYS A 361 -3.97 17.56 -22.17
CA LYS A 361 -4.27 18.24 -20.91
C LYS A 361 -3.27 17.84 -19.83
N ARG A 362 -3.00 16.54 -19.68
CA ARG A 362 -1.98 16.01 -18.76
C ARG A 362 -0.57 16.48 -19.13
N LYS A 363 -0.21 16.54 -20.43
CA LYS A 363 1.05 17.14 -20.90
C LYS A 363 1.18 18.64 -20.59
N ARG A 364 0.11 19.43 -20.75
CA ARG A 364 0.08 20.84 -20.36
C ARG A 364 0.27 21.01 -18.85
N GLU A 365 -0.44 20.22 -18.05
CA GLU A 365 -0.36 20.25 -16.59
C GLU A 365 1.04 19.85 -16.08
N ILE A 366 1.72 18.90 -16.74
CA ILE A 366 3.11 18.50 -16.44
C ILE A 366 4.10 19.63 -16.79
N CYS A 367 3.97 20.28 -17.95
CA CYS A 367 4.82 21.42 -18.31
C CYS A 367 4.67 22.59 -17.32
N ASP A 368 3.45 22.87 -16.87
CA ASP A 368 3.17 23.90 -15.87
C ASP A 368 3.68 23.53 -14.47
N ALA A 369 3.73 22.22 -14.14
CA ALA A 369 4.30 21.73 -12.88
C ALA A 369 5.85 21.79 -12.85
N ILE A 370 6.52 21.50 -13.97
CA ILE A 370 7.98 21.63 -14.12
C ILE A 370 8.42 23.10 -13.95
N ALA A 371 7.64 24.05 -14.47
CA ALA A 371 7.88 25.48 -14.28
C ALA A 371 7.73 25.93 -12.80
N LYS A 372 6.94 25.20 -12.00
CA LYS A 372 6.75 25.47 -10.56
C LYS A 372 7.79 24.78 -9.68
N SER A 373 8.26 23.58 -10.02
CA SER A 373 9.30 22.87 -9.24
C SER A 373 10.69 23.51 -9.38
N ALA A 374 10.99 24.11 -10.53
CA ALA A 374 12.22 24.92 -10.73
C ALA A 374 12.31 26.13 -9.79
N LYS A 375 11.18 26.65 -9.29
CA LYS A 375 11.13 27.76 -8.31
C LYS A 375 11.43 27.32 -6.87
N LYS A 376 11.41 26.01 -6.56
CA LYS A 376 11.63 25.47 -5.19
C LYS A 376 13.03 24.89 -4.94
N LYS A 377 13.88 24.79 -5.96
CA LYS A 377 15.27 24.27 -5.86
C LYS A 377 16.33 25.39 -5.65
N LYS A 378 15.93 26.59 -5.22
CA LYS A 378 16.86 27.68 -4.85
C LYS A 378 17.18 27.64 -3.36
#